data_AF-A0A8B9H278-F1
#
_entry.id   AF-A0A8B9H278-F1
#
_cell.length_a   1.000
_cell.length_b   1.000
_cell.length_c   1.000
_cell.angle_alpha   90.00
_cell.angle_beta   90.00
_cell.angle_gamma   90.00
#
_symmetry.space_group_name_H-M   'P 1'
#
loop_
_entity.id
_entity.type
_entity.pdbx_description
1 polymer ?
#
loop_
_entity_poly.entity_id
_entity_poly.type
_entity_poly.pdbx_seq_one_letter_code
_entity_poly.pdbx_strand_id
1 'polypeptide(L)'
;EKTVNPIVQEYFEHGDTREVEMLLKELNLGPHKYEFSSLAVCLSLEGKASHRELTSRLLSDLVGKVLSESDVARAFDKMLKDLPDLILDTPEAPQMLGQFIARAIADHALPMNFLNRYKGKVDCDHARAALDRASVLLTMKREMVRLDNVWGVGGGQRPVRHLIKEMNLLLKEYLISGELSEAEHCLRDLEVPHFHHELVYEVKSSKNIFTLTVLKTNLLPIIVFLLLFN
;
A
#
# COMPACT_ATOMS: atom_id res chain seq x y z
N GLU A 1 12.90 -8.68 -16.72
CA GLU A 1 11.43 -8.68 -16.54
C GLU A 1 10.81 -10.07 -16.43
N LYS A 2 10.87 -10.92 -17.46
CA LYS A 2 10.22 -12.26 -17.47
C LYS A 2 10.56 -13.16 -16.26
N THR A 3 11.78 -13.08 -15.75
CA THR A 3 12.22 -13.88 -14.59
C THR A 3 11.83 -13.25 -13.25
N VAL A 4 11.70 -11.92 -13.20
CA VAL A 4 11.54 -11.17 -11.95
C VAL A 4 10.07 -10.89 -11.65
N ASN A 5 9.25 -10.70 -12.67
CA ASN A 5 7.82 -10.45 -12.52
C ASN A 5 7.12 -11.56 -11.69
N PRO A 6 7.32 -12.87 -11.98
CA PRO A 6 6.73 -13.93 -11.17
C PRO A 6 7.11 -13.85 -9.69
N ILE A 7 8.36 -13.50 -9.38
CA ILE A 7 8.84 -13.37 -7.99
C ILE A 7 8.08 -12.28 -7.24
N VAL A 8 7.81 -11.15 -7.90
CA VAL A 8 7.04 -10.05 -7.29
C VAL A 8 5.57 -10.44 -7.11
N GLN A 9 4.97 -11.11 -8.10
CA GLN A 9 3.58 -11.55 -8.04
C GLN A 9 3.37 -12.60 -6.94
N GLU A 10 4.24 -13.60 -6.86
CA GLU A 10 4.23 -14.59 -5.77
C GLU A 10 4.36 -13.89 -4.42
N TYR A 11 5.31 -12.96 -4.30
CA TYR A 11 5.48 -12.17 -3.08
C TYR A 11 4.21 -11.40 -2.67
N PHE A 12 3.39 -10.92 -3.61
CA PHE A 12 2.14 -10.26 -3.28
C PHE A 12 1.11 -11.19 -2.63
N GLU A 13 1.18 -12.50 -2.91
CA GLU A 13 0.30 -13.49 -2.31
C GLU A 13 0.73 -13.86 -0.88
N HIS A 14 2.01 -14.18 -0.67
CA HIS A 14 2.49 -14.73 0.61
C HIS A 14 3.20 -13.72 1.51
N GLY A 15 3.76 -12.64 0.96
CA GLY A 15 4.43 -11.57 1.71
C GLY A 15 5.76 -11.94 2.37
N ASP A 16 6.40 -13.04 1.95
CA ASP A 16 7.68 -13.50 2.50
C ASP A 16 8.86 -12.76 1.85
N THR A 17 9.45 -11.82 2.58
CA THR A 17 10.61 -11.04 2.09
C THR A 17 11.90 -11.86 2.05
N ARG A 18 12.01 -12.93 2.85
CA ARG A 18 13.21 -13.79 2.87
C ARG A 18 13.28 -14.67 1.64
N GLU A 19 12.15 -15.17 1.16
CA GLU A 19 12.08 -15.93 -0.08
C GLU A 19 12.57 -15.08 -1.26
N VAL A 20 12.06 -13.86 -1.39
CA VAL A 20 12.52 -12.90 -2.42
C VAL A 20 14.02 -12.63 -2.27
N GLU A 21 14.51 -12.41 -1.05
CA GLU A 21 15.94 -12.20 -0.79
C GLU A 21 16.80 -13.37 -1.30
N MET A 22 16.40 -14.62 -1.06
CA MET A 22 17.12 -15.82 -1.52
C MET A 22 17.13 -15.92 -3.04
N LEU A 23 15.96 -15.76 -3.68
CA LEU A 23 15.83 -15.82 -5.14
C LEU A 23 16.68 -14.74 -5.83
N LEU A 24 16.73 -13.53 -5.28
CA LEU A 24 17.55 -12.45 -5.85
C LEU A 24 19.06 -12.68 -5.68
N LYS A 25 19.49 -13.34 -4.60
CA LYS A 25 20.90 -13.75 -4.42
C LYS A 25 21.31 -14.78 -5.47
N GLU A 26 20.44 -15.74 -5.74
CA GLU A 26 20.68 -16.78 -6.75
C GLU A 26 20.73 -16.22 -8.17
N LEU A 27 19.83 -15.28 -8.51
CA LEU A 27 19.77 -14.66 -9.84
C LEU A 27 20.97 -13.78 -10.17
N ASN A 28 21.71 -13.29 -9.17
CA ASN A 28 22.87 -12.42 -9.32
C ASN A 28 22.67 -11.29 -10.35
N LEU A 29 21.71 -10.41 -10.07
CA LEU A 29 21.30 -9.32 -10.98
C LEU A 29 22.41 -8.29 -11.33
N GLY A 30 23.57 -8.35 -10.67
CA GLY A 30 24.70 -7.46 -10.94
C GLY A 30 24.30 -5.98 -10.96
N PRO A 31 24.55 -5.24 -12.05
CA PRO A 31 24.22 -3.81 -12.16
C PRO A 31 22.73 -3.52 -12.40
N HIS A 32 21.89 -4.55 -12.61
CA HIS A 32 20.46 -4.43 -12.91
C HIS A 32 19.55 -4.54 -11.67
N LYS A 33 20.11 -4.52 -10.46
CA LYS A 33 19.35 -4.58 -9.19
C LYS A 33 18.26 -3.50 -9.08
N TYR A 34 18.51 -2.30 -9.59
CA TYR A 34 17.53 -1.22 -9.59
C TYR A 34 16.26 -1.55 -10.42
N GLU A 35 16.37 -2.42 -11.43
CA GLU A 35 15.23 -2.82 -12.27
C GLU A 35 14.24 -3.67 -11.50
N PHE A 36 14.71 -4.50 -10.56
CA PHE A 36 13.85 -5.22 -9.62
C PHE A 36 12.99 -4.24 -8.82
N SER A 37 13.61 -3.22 -8.22
CA SER A 37 12.91 -2.25 -7.38
C SER A 37 11.91 -1.44 -8.18
N SER A 38 12.28 -1.02 -9.40
CA SER A 38 11.38 -0.31 -10.32
C SER A 38 10.18 -1.18 -10.69
N LEU A 39 10.41 -2.46 -11.04
CA LEU A 39 9.35 -3.37 -11.42
C LEU A 39 8.38 -3.64 -10.26
N ALA A 40 8.91 -3.89 -9.05
CA ALA A 40 8.08 -4.14 -7.87
C ALA A 40 7.17 -2.95 -7.52
N VAL A 41 7.67 -1.72 -7.68
CA VAL A 41 6.85 -0.51 -7.51
C VAL A 41 5.83 -0.40 -8.62
N CYS A 42 6.21 -0.49 -9.90
CA CYS A 42 5.28 -0.39 -11.02
C CYS A 42 4.12 -1.41 -10.92
N LEU A 43 4.42 -2.68 -10.65
CA LEU A 43 3.39 -3.72 -10.49
C LEU A 43 2.44 -3.43 -9.31
N SER A 44 2.91 -2.75 -8.26
CA SER A 44 2.06 -2.36 -7.13
C SER A 44 1.20 -1.11 -7.40
N LEU A 45 1.57 -0.28 -8.38
CA LEU A 45 0.76 0.88 -8.79
C LEU A 45 -0.55 0.42 -9.43
N GLU A 46 -0.47 -0.60 -10.28
CA GLU A 46 -1.63 -1.25 -10.92
C GLU A 46 -2.38 -2.21 -9.98
N GLY A 47 -1.82 -2.47 -8.79
CA GLY A 47 -2.34 -3.40 -7.80
C GLY A 47 -3.21 -2.77 -6.71
N LYS A 48 -3.43 -3.55 -5.66
CA LYS A 48 -4.18 -3.14 -4.47
C LYS A 48 -3.33 -2.32 -3.48
N ALA A 49 -3.97 -1.68 -2.51
CA ALA A 49 -3.27 -0.95 -1.46
C ALA A 49 -2.35 -1.86 -0.64
N SER A 50 -2.77 -3.10 -0.39
CA SER A 50 -1.93 -4.11 0.27
C SER A 50 -0.65 -4.44 -0.51
N HIS A 51 -0.68 -4.46 -1.85
CA HIS A 51 0.50 -4.68 -2.68
C HIS A 51 1.51 -3.54 -2.51
N ARG A 52 1.05 -2.30 -2.40
CA ARG A 52 1.93 -1.13 -2.18
C ARG A 52 2.56 -1.14 -0.78
N GLU A 53 1.82 -1.57 0.23
CA GLU A 53 2.37 -1.80 1.57
C GLU A 53 3.39 -2.92 1.59
N LEU A 54 3.12 -4.03 0.88
CA LEU A 54 4.06 -5.13 0.69
C LEU A 54 5.35 -4.63 -0.01
N THR A 55 5.24 -3.91 -1.12
CA THR A 55 6.42 -3.35 -1.82
C THR A 55 7.23 -2.41 -0.94
N SER A 56 6.58 -1.56 -0.13
CA SER A 56 7.30 -0.68 0.79
C SER A 56 8.14 -1.46 1.81
N ARG A 57 7.54 -2.51 2.41
CA ARG A 57 8.25 -3.42 3.33
C ARG A 57 9.36 -4.17 2.63
N LEU A 58 9.11 -4.68 1.43
CA LEU A 58 10.10 -5.41 0.64
C LEU A 58 11.34 -4.56 0.38
N LEU A 59 11.17 -3.32 -0.09
CA LEU A 59 12.30 -2.43 -0.35
C LEU A 59 13.11 -2.19 0.93
N SER A 60 12.45 -1.91 2.05
CA SER A 60 13.11 -1.74 3.36
C SER A 60 13.88 -3.00 3.79
N ASP A 61 13.30 -4.18 3.61
CA ASP A 61 13.89 -5.45 4.07
C ASP A 61 15.06 -5.93 3.19
N LEU A 62 15.09 -5.54 1.92
CA LEU A 62 16.12 -5.94 0.96
C LEU A 62 17.33 -4.99 0.96
N VAL A 63 17.14 -3.72 1.34
CA VAL A 63 18.23 -2.75 1.48
C VAL A 63 19.18 -3.18 2.60
N GLY A 64 20.48 -3.11 2.32
CA GLY A 64 21.54 -3.58 3.23
C GLY A 64 21.80 -5.09 3.15
N LYS A 65 20.99 -5.83 2.38
CA LYS A 65 21.20 -7.27 2.14
C LYS A 65 21.54 -7.55 0.69
N VAL A 66 20.58 -7.35 -0.22
CA VAL A 66 20.74 -7.61 -1.66
C VAL A 66 20.70 -6.34 -2.49
N LEU A 67 20.02 -5.30 -1.99
CA LEU A 67 19.96 -3.96 -2.57
C LEU A 67 20.80 -2.98 -1.75
N SER A 68 21.36 -1.98 -2.43
CA SER A 68 21.90 -0.77 -1.81
C SER A 68 20.91 0.38 -1.88
N GLU A 69 21.06 1.39 -1.02
CA GLU A 69 20.30 2.65 -1.14
C GLU A 69 20.47 3.28 -2.53
N SER A 70 21.66 3.14 -3.15
CA SER A 70 21.90 3.62 -4.51
C SER A 70 21.12 2.86 -5.58
N ASP A 71 20.91 1.55 -5.41
CA ASP A 71 20.08 0.76 -6.33
C ASP A 71 18.63 1.25 -6.27
N VAL A 72 18.09 1.45 -5.05
CA VAL A 72 16.73 1.96 -4.85
C VAL A 72 16.62 3.40 -5.36
N ALA A 73 17.57 4.27 -5.05
CA ALA A 73 17.59 5.64 -5.55
C ALA A 73 17.59 5.69 -7.08
N ARG A 74 18.39 4.84 -7.74
CA ARG A 74 18.40 4.72 -9.21
C ARG A 74 17.05 4.24 -9.76
N ALA A 75 16.37 3.34 -9.05
CA ALA A 75 15.03 2.89 -9.44
C ALA A 75 14.01 4.04 -9.39
N PHE A 76 14.02 4.84 -8.31
CA PHE A 76 13.15 6.02 -8.21
C PHE A 76 13.53 7.11 -9.23
N ASP A 77 14.81 7.32 -9.50
CA ASP A 77 15.28 8.24 -10.55
C ASP A 77 14.74 7.83 -11.94
N LYS A 78 14.66 6.52 -12.22
CA LYS A 78 14.05 5.98 -13.44
C LYS A 78 12.53 6.20 -13.43
N MET A 79 11.83 5.78 -12.39
CA MET A 79 10.37 5.89 -12.32
C MET A 79 9.88 7.34 -12.40
N LEU A 80 10.59 8.31 -11.82
CA LEU A 80 10.27 9.73 -11.96
C LEU A 80 10.35 10.21 -13.42
N LYS A 81 11.26 9.66 -14.23
CA LYS A 81 11.36 9.95 -15.67
C LYS A 81 10.26 9.27 -16.46
N ASP A 82 9.87 8.06 -16.04
CA ASP A 82 8.86 7.24 -16.71
C ASP A 82 7.43 7.62 -16.31
N LEU A 83 7.23 8.54 -15.35
CA LEU A 83 5.90 8.97 -14.91
C LEU A 83 4.95 9.39 -16.05
N PRO A 84 5.37 10.11 -17.11
CA PRO A 84 4.50 10.42 -18.24
C PRO A 84 3.93 9.19 -18.96
N ASP A 85 4.63 8.05 -18.90
CA ASP A 85 4.15 6.79 -19.45
C ASP A 85 3.31 6.04 -18.40
N LEU A 86 3.75 6.01 -17.13
CA LEU A 86 3.03 5.32 -16.05
C LEU A 86 1.62 5.87 -15.81
N ILE A 87 1.38 7.16 -16.07
CA ILE A 87 0.04 7.76 -15.93
C ILE A 87 -0.97 7.25 -16.95
N LEU A 88 -0.50 6.67 -18.05
CA LEU A 88 -1.39 6.12 -19.08
C LEU A 88 -2.16 4.90 -18.53
N ASP A 89 -1.51 4.10 -17.69
CA ASP A 89 -2.08 2.93 -17.04
C ASP A 89 -2.63 3.24 -15.65
N THR A 90 -1.98 4.15 -14.90
CA THR A 90 -2.36 4.52 -13.53
C THR A 90 -2.35 6.05 -13.36
N PRO A 91 -3.49 6.75 -13.53
CA PRO A 91 -3.56 8.21 -13.45
C PRO A 91 -2.99 8.81 -12.16
N GLU A 92 -3.14 8.11 -11.03
CA GLU A 92 -2.64 8.52 -9.71
C GLU A 92 -1.16 8.18 -9.45
N ALA A 93 -0.44 7.65 -10.45
CA ALA A 93 0.96 7.26 -10.32
C ALA A 93 1.89 8.35 -9.72
N PRO A 94 1.74 9.65 -10.03
CA PRO A 94 2.55 10.69 -9.39
C PRO A 94 2.35 10.75 -7.87
N GLN A 95 1.09 10.69 -7.41
CA GLN A 95 0.75 10.75 -6.00
C GLN A 95 1.25 9.51 -5.26
N MET A 96 1.05 8.33 -5.86
CA MET A 96 1.53 7.06 -5.30
C MET A 96 3.06 7.01 -5.27
N LEU A 97 3.75 7.42 -6.34
CA LEU A 97 5.21 7.44 -6.35
C LEU A 97 5.76 8.41 -5.27
N GLY A 98 5.10 9.55 -5.06
CA GLY A 98 5.42 10.46 -3.96
C GLY A 98 5.26 9.83 -2.57
N GLN A 99 4.22 9.02 -2.36
CA GLN A 99 4.02 8.25 -1.13
C GLN A 99 5.14 7.21 -0.94
N PHE A 100 5.51 6.49 -2.00
CA PHE A 100 6.63 5.56 -1.99
C PHE A 100 7.95 6.25 -1.62
N ILE A 101 8.25 7.42 -2.22
CA ILE A 101 9.47 8.17 -1.90
C ILE A 101 9.48 8.57 -0.41
N ALA A 102 8.38 9.11 0.10
CA ALA A 102 8.28 9.49 1.52
C ALA A 102 8.46 8.29 2.45
N ARG A 103 7.81 7.16 2.14
CA ARG A 103 7.91 5.92 2.91
C ARG A 103 9.33 5.33 2.85
N ALA A 104 9.94 5.27 1.68
CA ALA A 104 11.29 4.76 1.51
C ALA A 104 12.34 5.61 2.25
N ILE A 105 12.19 6.94 2.27
CA ILE A 105 13.05 7.81 3.10
C ILE A 105 12.83 7.55 4.59
N ALA A 106 11.56 7.38 5.00
CA ALA A 106 11.19 7.11 6.39
C ALA A 106 11.70 5.76 6.90
N ASP A 107 11.80 4.77 6.02
CA ASP A 107 12.24 3.40 6.30
C ASP A 107 13.74 3.20 6.02
N HIS A 108 14.48 4.28 5.72
CA HIS A 108 15.91 4.25 5.38
C HIS A 108 16.26 3.42 4.12
N ALA A 109 15.29 3.16 3.26
CA ALA A 109 15.51 2.57 1.94
C ALA A 109 15.99 3.61 0.90
N LEU A 110 15.78 4.90 1.17
CA LEU A 110 16.32 6.03 0.40
C LEU A 110 17.09 7.01 1.29
N PRO A 111 18.12 7.70 0.74
CA PRO A 111 18.84 8.74 1.46
C PRO A 111 17.92 9.90 1.89
N MET A 112 18.11 10.42 3.10
CA MET A 112 17.30 11.55 3.63
C MET A 112 17.36 12.81 2.75
N ASN A 113 18.44 12.99 1.99
CA ASN A 113 18.65 14.13 1.09
C ASN A 113 18.21 13.83 -0.37
N PHE A 114 17.54 12.71 -0.64
CA PHE A 114 17.14 12.29 -1.98
C PHE A 114 16.39 13.40 -2.74
N LEU A 115 15.40 14.05 -2.10
CA LEU A 115 14.62 15.14 -2.70
C LEU A 115 15.49 16.36 -3.08
N ASN A 116 16.59 16.62 -2.38
CA ASN A 116 17.45 17.77 -2.68
C ASN A 116 18.14 17.65 -4.03
N ARG A 117 18.27 16.43 -4.59
CA ARG A 117 18.85 16.19 -5.91
C ARG A 117 18.03 16.83 -7.04
N TYR A 118 16.75 17.09 -6.78
CA TYR A 118 15.75 17.51 -7.77
C TYR A 118 15.34 18.99 -7.66
N LYS A 119 15.70 19.67 -6.57
CA LYS A 119 15.33 21.08 -6.36
C LYS A 119 15.81 21.97 -7.51
N GLY A 120 14.87 22.63 -8.18
CA GLY A 120 15.15 23.54 -9.30
C GLY A 120 15.65 22.85 -10.58
N LYS A 121 15.46 21.52 -10.72
CA LYS A 121 15.99 20.73 -11.85
C LYS A 121 14.93 19.84 -12.52
N VAL A 122 13.66 19.98 -12.16
CA VAL A 122 12.57 19.11 -12.62
C VAL A 122 11.69 19.89 -13.56
N ASP A 123 11.70 19.49 -14.83
CA ASP A 123 10.89 20.12 -15.87
C ASP A 123 9.54 19.41 -16.06
N CYS A 124 9.46 18.12 -15.72
CA CYS A 124 8.24 17.32 -15.82
C CYS A 124 7.27 17.61 -14.65
N ASP A 125 6.03 18.01 -14.98
CA ASP A 125 5.00 18.33 -14.00
C ASP A 125 4.59 17.12 -13.14
N HIS A 126 4.51 15.93 -13.74
CA HIS A 126 4.20 14.69 -13.01
C HIS A 126 5.30 14.34 -12.00
N ALA A 127 6.56 14.45 -12.40
CA ALA A 127 7.69 14.23 -11.50
C ALA A 127 7.70 15.27 -10.37
N ARG A 128 7.39 16.53 -10.68
CA ARG A 128 7.28 17.60 -9.67
C ARG A 128 6.18 17.29 -8.68
N ALA A 129 4.99 16.88 -9.14
CA ALA A 129 3.87 16.51 -8.29
C ALA A 129 4.22 15.34 -7.34
N ALA A 130 4.95 14.33 -7.81
CA ALA A 130 5.41 13.23 -6.97
C ALA A 130 6.39 13.70 -5.88
N LEU A 131 7.36 14.54 -6.24
CA LEU A 131 8.35 15.08 -5.30
C LEU A 131 7.71 16.02 -4.27
N ASP A 132 6.77 16.86 -4.69
CA ASP A 132 6.03 17.76 -3.80
C ASP A 132 5.17 16.96 -2.82
N ARG A 133 4.50 15.90 -3.29
CA ARG A 133 3.74 14.98 -2.43
C ARG A 133 4.64 14.34 -1.38
N ALA A 134 5.83 13.87 -1.78
CA ALA A 134 6.80 13.31 -0.85
C ALA A 134 7.27 14.34 0.20
N SER A 135 7.55 15.58 -0.24
CA SER A 135 7.96 16.68 0.62
C SER A 135 6.92 17.03 1.67
N VAL A 136 5.64 17.12 1.29
CA VAL A 136 4.52 17.37 2.20
C VAL A 136 4.42 16.25 3.25
N LEU A 137 4.45 14.99 2.82
CA LEU A 137 4.36 13.83 3.73
C LEU A 137 5.52 13.79 4.74
N LEU A 138 6.75 14.07 4.30
CA LEU A 138 7.92 14.09 5.19
C LEU A 138 7.90 15.26 6.17
N THR A 139 7.30 16.39 5.78
CA THR A 139 7.11 17.53 6.68
C THR A 139 6.05 17.21 7.73
N MET A 140 4.90 16.64 7.32
CA MET A 140 3.83 16.22 8.23
C MET A 140 4.24 15.09 9.18
N LYS A 141 5.16 14.20 8.77
CA LYS A 141 5.71 13.14 9.64
C LYS A 141 6.36 13.70 10.90
N ARG A 142 6.97 14.89 10.82
CA ARG A 142 7.59 15.52 11.99
C ARG A 142 6.55 16.02 13.00
N GLU A 143 5.30 16.20 12.59
CA GLU A 143 4.30 16.90 13.37
C GLU A 143 3.18 15.97 13.87
N MET A 144 2.65 15.02 13.08
CA MET A 144 1.48 14.21 13.53
C MET A 144 1.28 12.80 12.90
N VAL A 145 1.79 12.48 11.70
CA VAL A 145 1.36 11.27 10.95
C VAL A 145 2.47 10.22 10.84
N ARG A 146 2.23 8.99 11.33
CA ARG A 146 3.07 7.81 11.05
C ARG A 146 2.81 7.32 9.62
N LEU A 147 3.84 7.19 8.80
CA LEU A 147 3.74 6.71 7.41
C LEU A 147 3.44 5.20 7.30
N ASP A 148 3.32 4.52 8.43
CA ASP A 148 3.02 3.09 8.57
C ASP A 148 1.69 2.68 7.91
N ASN A 149 0.76 3.64 7.76
CA ASN A 149 -0.55 3.44 7.13
C ASN A 149 -0.74 4.25 5.84
N VAL A 150 0.35 4.72 5.20
CA VAL A 150 0.26 5.57 4.00
C VAL A 150 -0.52 4.92 2.83
N TRP A 151 -0.57 3.58 2.82
CA TRP A 151 -1.29 2.78 1.84
C TRP A 151 -2.66 2.29 2.30
N GLY A 152 -3.01 2.47 3.57
CA GLY A 152 -4.24 1.94 4.16
C GLY A 152 -3.98 0.89 5.26
N VAL A 153 -5.09 0.46 5.87
CA VAL A 153 -5.13 -0.37 7.07
C VAL A 153 -5.47 -1.84 6.80
N GLY A 154 -5.82 -2.16 5.55
CA GLY A 154 -6.23 -3.48 5.08
C GLY A 154 -5.08 -4.41 4.65
N GLY A 155 -5.49 -5.56 4.11
CA GLY A 155 -4.63 -6.62 3.55
C GLY A 155 -4.61 -7.89 4.41
N GLY A 156 -4.63 -9.06 3.75
CA GLY A 156 -4.62 -10.37 4.42
C GLY A 156 -3.38 -10.65 5.29
N GLN A 157 -2.30 -9.90 5.07
CA GLN A 157 -1.06 -10.00 5.87
C GLN A 157 -1.12 -9.19 7.18
N ARG A 158 -2.21 -8.46 7.45
CA ARG A 158 -2.39 -7.72 8.71
C ARG A 158 -2.76 -8.68 9.85
N PRO A 159 -2.32 -8.44 11.10
CA PRO A 159 -2.73 -9.24 12.24
C PRO A 159 -4.26 -9.27 12.39
N VAL A 160 -4.86 -10.44 12.65
CA VAL A 160 -6.32 -10.60 12.81
C VAL A 160 -6.90 -9.61 13.82
N ARG A 161 -6.22 -9.39 14.95
CA ARG A 161 -6.61 -8.39 15.97
C ARG A 161 -6.75 -6.96 15.42
N HIS A 162 -5.95 -6.61 14.41
CA HIS A 162 -6.01 -5.31 13.76
C HIS A 162 -7.23 -5.24 12.84
N LEU A 163 -7.47 -6.27 12.03
CA LEU A 163 -8.64 -6.34 11.15
C LEU A 163 -9.96 -6.26 11.94
N ILE A 164 -10.05 -6.98 13.06
CA ILE A 164 -11.21 -6.90 13.98
C ILE A 164 -11.39 -5.47 14.50
N LYS A 165 -10.29 -4.80 14.87
CA LYS A 165 -10.34 -3.41 15.35
C LYS A 165 -10.87 -2.47 14.26
N GLU A 166 -10.39 -2.59 13.02
CA GLU A 166 -10.86 -1.75 11.91
C GLU A 166 -12.33 -2.03 11.56
N MET A 167 -12.76 -3.29 11.57
CA MET A 167 -14.18 -3.66 11.43
C MET A 167 -15.06 -3.02 12.52
N ASN A 168 -14.58 -3.02 13.76
CA ASN A 168 -15.26 -2.37 14.87
C ASN A 168 -15.32 -0.84 14.72
N LEU A 169 -14.28 -0.21 14.15
CA LEU A 169 -14.28 1.23 13.85
C LEU A 169 -15.29 1.57 12.76
N LEU A 170 -15.29 0.80 11.66
CA LEU A 170 -16.27 0.91 10.58
C LEU A 170 -17.71 0.85 11.11
N LEU A 171 -18.03 -0.15 11.95
CA LEU A 171 -19.38 -0.27 12.52
C LEU A 171 -19.75 0.93 13.39
N LYS A 172 -18.81 1.44 14.19
CA LYS A 172 -19.04 2.62 15.03
C LYS A 172 -19.27 3.88 14.20
N GLU A 173 -18.48 4.06 13.16
CA GLU A 173 -18.61 5.19 12.25
C GLU A 173 -19.96 5.17 11.54
N TYR A 174 -20.35 4.02 11.00
CA TYR A 174 -21.67 3.85 10.38
C TYR A 174 -22.83 4.16 11.32
N LEU A 175 -22.73 3.78 12.60
CA LEU A 175 -23.77 4.09 13.58
C LEU A 175 -23.91 5.59 13.87
N ILE A 176 -22.85 6.36 13.65
CA ILE A 176 -22.82 7.81 13.84
C ILE A 176 -23.26 8.52 12.56
N SER A 177 -22.74 8.11 11.40
CA SER A 177 -22.96 8.78 10.11
C SER A 177 -24.26 8.34 9.42
N GLY A 178 -24.63 7.06 9.54
CA GLY A 178 -25.69 6.43 8.74
C GLY A 178 -25.31 6.16 7.28
N GLU A 179 -24.09 6.50 6.87
CA GLU A 179 -23.62 6.44 5.48
C GLU A 179 -23.23 5.03 5.08
N LEU A 180 -24.13 4.35 4.37
CA LEU A 180 -23.95 2.95 4.00
C LEU A 180 -22.85 2.77 2.95
N SER A 181 -22.75 3.70 2.00
CA SER A 181 -21.73 3.67 0.95
C SER A 181 -20.32 3.79 1.52
N GLU A 182 -20.14 4.60 2.58
CA GLU A 182 -18.85 4.72 3.26
C GLU A 182 -18.50 3.43 4.01
N ALA A 183 -19.47 2.83 4.71
CA ALA A 183 -19.26 1.55 5.39
C ALA A 183 -18.89 0.42 4.40
N GLU A 184 -19.51 0.39 3.22
CA GLU A 184 -19.14 -0.54 2.15
C GLU A 184 -17.72 -0.28 1.62
N HIS A 185 -17.37 0.99 1.40
CA HIS A 185 -16.06 1.39 0.93
C HIS A 185 -14.97 0.97 1.93
N CYS A 186 -15.14 1.32 3.21
CA CYS A 186 -14.26 0.89 4.30
C CYS A 186 -14.09 -0.63 4.36
N LEU A 187 -15.15 -1.42 4.14
CA LEU A 187 -15.06 -2.88 4.15
C LEU A 187 -14.24 -3.41 2.96
N ARG A 188 -14.43 -2.85 1.76
CA ARG A 188 -13.66 -3.22 0.57
C ARG A 188 -12.18 -2.88 0.75
N ASP A 189 -11.87 -1.75 1.36
CA ASP A 189 -10.50 -1.29 1.65
C ASP A 189 -9.76 -2.16 2.67
N LEU A 190 -10.47 -3.01 3.43
CA LEU A 190 -9.82 -4.02 4.27
C LEU A 190 -9.20 -5.16 3.45
N GLU A 191 -9.66 -5.37 2.21
CA GLU A 191 -9.12 -6.36 1.27
C GLU A 191 -9.07 -7.81 1.83
N VAL A 192 -10.07 -8.19 2.64
CA VAL A 192 -10.16 -9.52 3.28
C VAL A 192 -11.54 -10.16 3.10
N PRO A 193 -11.95 -10.47 1.86
CA PRO A 193 -13.30 -10.97 1.58
C PRO A 193 -13.67 -12.24 2.35
N HIS A 194 -12.72 -13.16 2.52
CA HIS A 194 -12.94 -14.38 3.28
C HIS A 194 -13.06 -14.16 4.79
N PHE A 195 -12.69 -12.98 5.29
CA PHE A 195 -12.83 -12.59 6.70
C PHE A 195 -14.09 -11.75 6.98
N HIS A 196 -14.91 -11.44 5.97
CA HIS A 196 -16.15 -10.67 6.16
C HIS A 196 -17.17 -11.33 7.11
N HIS A 197 -17.06 -12.64 7.35
CA HIS A 197 -17.88 -13.34 8.34
C HIS A 197 -17.66 -12.81 9.77
N GLU A 198 -16.47 -12.26 10.06
CA GLU A 198 -16.18 -11.64 11.35
C GLU A 198 -17.03 -10.38 11.57
N LEU A 199 -17.22 -9.56 10.53
CA LEU A 199 -18.09 -8.39 10.61
C LEU A 199 -19.54 -8.79 10.94
N VAL A 200 -20.02 -9.91 10.36
CA VAL A 200 -21.34 -10.48 10.68
C VAL A 200 -21.41 -10.91 12.14
N TYR A 201 -20.35 -11.54 12.65
CA TYR A 201 -20.26 -11.95 14.05
C TYR A 201 -20.29 -10.75 14.99
N GLU A 202 -19.54 -9.68 14.71
CA GLU A 202 -19.50 -8.47 15.51
C GLU A 202 -20.85 -7.75 15.55
N VAL A 203 -21.54 -7.64 14.40
CA VAL A 203 -22.90 -7.10 14.33
C VAL A 203 -23.86 -7.89 15.23
N LYS A 204 -23.81 -9.22 15.18
CA LYS A 204 -24.70 -10.10 15.95
C LYS A 204 -24.40 -10.10 17.45
N SER A 205 -23.15 -9.86 17.83
CA SER A 205 -22.69 -9.84 19.22
C SER A 205 -23.04 -8.53 19.94
N SER A 206 -23.55 -7.53 19.22
CA SER A 206 -23.99 -6.27 19.81
C SER A 206 -25.12 -6.46 20.83
N LYS A 207 -24.87 -6.02 22.07
CA LYS A 207 -25.82 -6.15 23.19
C LYS A 207 -26.96 -5.12 23.15
N ASN A 208 -26.83 -4.08 22.32
CA ASN A 208 -27.84 -3.03 22.21
C ASN A 208 -28.83 -3.38 21.10
N ILE A 209 -30.09 -3.62 21.48
CA ILE A 209 -31.16 -4.03 20.56
C ILE A 209 -31.40 -2.99 19.45
N PHE A 210 -31.29 -1.70 19.77
CA PHE A 210 -31.46 -0.64 18.77
C PHE A 210 -30.34 -0.70 17.72
N THR A 211 -29.10 -0.84 18.18
CA THR A 211 -27.91 -1.01 17.34
C THR A 211 -28.01 -2.27 16.48
N LEU A 212 -28.45 -3.38 17.06
CA LEU A 212 -28.64 -4.64 16.36
C LEU A 212 -29.64 -4.51 15.21
N THR A 213 -30.76 -3.82 15.41
CA THR A 213 -31.78 -3.61 14.38
C THR A 213 -31.24 -2.80 13.21
N VAL A 214 -30.57 -1.67 13.47
CA VAL A 214 -30.01 -0.79 12.43
C VAL A 214 -28.98 -1.54 11.58
N LEU A 215 -28.03 -2.23 12.24
CA LEU A 215 -26.98 -2.97 11.54
C LEU A 215 -27.54 -4.18 10.76
N LYS A 216 -28.50 -4.91 11.32
CA LYS A 216 -29.08 -6.06 10.62
C LYS A 216 -29.89 -5.67 9.39
N THR A 217 -30.61 -4.56 9.42
CA THR A 217 -31.45 -4.15 8.28
C THR A 217 -30.60 -3.64 7.12
N ASN A 218 -29.51 -2.92 7.40
CA ASN A 218 -28.79 -2.19 6.37
C ASN A 218 -27.46 -2.85 5.94
N LEU A 219 -26.70 -3.43 6.86
CA LEU A 219 -25.35 -3.97 6.59
C LEU A 219 -25.35 -5.45 6.22
N LEU A 220 -26.19 -6.28 6.84
CA LEU A 220 -26.22 -7.73 6.55
C LEU A 220 -26.48 -8.05 5.07
N PRO A 221 -27.43 -7.39 4.35
CA PRO A 221 -27.65 -7.68 2.94
C PRO A 221 -26.41 -7.42 2.08
N ILE A 222 -25.66 -6.35 2.38
CA ILE A 222 -24.41 -6.00 1.68
C ILE A 222 -23.31 -7.01 2.01
N ILE A 223 -23.16 -7.40 3.26
CA ILE A 223 -22.13 -8.38 3.64
C ILE A 223 -22.41 -9.73 2.97
N VAL A 224 -23.68 -10.16 2.92
CA VAL A 224 -24.09 -11.37 2.21
C VAL A 224 -23.85 -11.22 0.71
N PHE A 225 -24.15 -10.07 0.11
CA PHE A 225 -23.84 -9.79 -1.29
C PHE A 225 -22.33 -9.87 -1.57
N LEU A 226 -21.51 -9.19 -0.78
CA LEU A 226 -20.05 -9.21 -0.92
C LEU A 226 -19.43 -10.59 -0.65
N LEU A 227 -20.06 -11.44 0.17
CA LEU A 227 -19.63 -12.83 0.40
C LEU A 227 -20.01 -13.77 -0.75
N LEU A 228 -21.07 -13.46 -1.51
CA LEU A 228 -21.57 -14.30 -2.61
C LEU A 228 -21.00 -13.90 -3.98
N PHE A 229 -20.55 -12.66 -4.13
CA PHE A 229 -20.17 -12.08 -5.43
C PHE A 229 -18.72 -11.54 -5.50
N ASN A 230 -17.88 -11.83 -4.50
CA ASN A 230 -16.41 -11.75 -4.63
C ASN A 230 -15.83 -13.14 -4.88
#